data_AF-A0A816GTN1-F1
#
_entry.id   AF-A0A816GTN1-F1
#
_cell.length_a   1.000
_cell.length_b   1.000
_cell.length_c   1.000
_cell.angle_alpha   90.00
_cell.angle_beta   90.00
_cell.angle_gamma   90.00
#
_symmetry.space_group_name_H-M   'P 1'
#
loop_
_entity.id
_entity.type
_entity.pdbx_description
1 polymer ?
#
loop_
_entity_poly.entity_id
_entity_poly.type
_entity_poly.pdbx_seq_one_letter_code
_entity_poly.pdbx_strand_id
1 'polypeptide(L)'
;AGVDPVVLFDAKVQKKVTDRATDIEKTLKREVMKCQTLIIWTDCDREGENIGYEIIDLCRPLKAGLKIYRARFSEITYNSAARALSNLIQPDQRVSQAVDVRQELDLRIGAAFTRFQTLRLQRLFGFDSKQVISYGSCQFPTLGFVVERYLQRENFIREP
;
A
#
# COMPACT_ATOMS: atom_id res chain seq x y z
N ALA A 1 15.54 11.13 22.30
CA ALA A 1 15.89 12.23 21.36
C ALA A 1 15.11 12.00 20.07
N GLY A 2 14.41 13.03 19.56
CA GLY A 2 13.68 12.91 18.29
C GLY A 2 14.64 13.00 17.11
N VAL A 3 14.46 12.13 16.11
CA VAL A 3 15.20 12.21 14.84
C VAL A 3 14.64 13.37 14.02
N ASP A 4 15.51 14.14 13.37
CA ASP A 4 15.10 15.19 12.41
C ASP A 4 14.22 14.56 11.31
N PRO A 5 12.98 15.04 11.10
CA PRO A 5 12.09 14.50 10.07
C PRO A 5 12.69 14.47 8.67
N VAL A 6 13.65 15.33 8.33
CA VAL A 6 14.31 15.34 7.01
C VAL A 6 15.04 14.01 6.74
N VAL A 7 15.62 13.39 7.77
CA VAL A 7 16.35 12.12 7.64
C VAL A 7 15.44 10.98 7.15
N LEU A 8 14.12 11.11 7.29
CA LEU A 8 13.17 10.09 6.85
C LEU A 8 13.08 9.95 5.32
N PHE A 9 13.53 10.94 4.55
CA PHE A 9 13.60 10.84 3.09
C PHE A 9 14.68 9.86 2.62
N ASP A 10 15.74 9.65 3.41
CA ASP A 10 16.84 8.74 3.07
C ASP A 10 16.86 7.46 3.92
N ALA A 11 16.06 7.41 5.00
CA ALA A 11 16.02 6.26 5.90
C ALA A 11 15.67 4.96 5.15
N LYS A 12 16.33 3.85 5.51
CA LYS A 12 16.09 2.54 4.90
C LYS A 12 14.69 2.02 5.27
N VAL A 13 13.85 1.80 4.25
CA VAL A 13 12.53 1.17 4.39
C VAL A 13 12.68 -0.35 4.36
N GLN A 14 11.86 -1.05 5.16
CA GLN A 14 11.83 -2.51 5.22
C GLN A 14 10.38 -2.98 5.16
N LYS A 15 10.11 -3.98 4.32
CA LYS A 15 8.85 -4.74 4.35
C LYS A 15 8.98 -5.89 5.34
N LYS A 16 7.94 -6.08 6.16
CA LYS A 16 7.87 -7.17 7.14
C LYS A 16 6.44 -7.70 7.20
N VAL A 17 6.32 -9.01 7.39
CA VAL A 17 5.03 -9.64 7.72
C VAL A 17 4.60 -9.16 9.09
N THR A 18 3.33 -8.75 9.20
CA THR A 18 2.76 -8.31 10.48
C THR A 18 2.43 -9.51 11.35
N ASP A 19 2.41 -9.32 12.68
CA ASP A 19 2.13 -10.40 13.63
C ASP A 19 0.81 -11.13 13.33
N ARG A 20 -0.18 -10.40 12.81
CA ARG A 20 -1.50 -10.92 12.42
C ARG A 20 -1.47 -11.87 11.22
N ALA A 21 -0.47 -11.75 10.36
CA ALA A 21 -0.32 -12.55 9.14
C ALA A 21 0.67 -13.72 9.30
N THR A 22 1.25 -13.90 10.49
CA THR A 22 2.27 -14.93 10.77
C THR A 22 1.79 -16.35 10.42
N ASP A 23 0.53 -16.68 10.70
CA ASP A 23 0.00 -18.02 10.43
C ASP A 23 -0.26 -18.26 8.93
N ILE A 24 -0.60 -17.20 8.19
CA ILE A 24 -0.71 -17.23 6.73
C ILE A 24 0.69 -17.46 6.13
N GLU A 25 1.69 -16.72 6.60
CA GLU A 25 3.08 -16.88 6.17
C GLU A 25 3.56 -18.32 6.37
N LYS A 26 3.38 -18.88 7.58
CA LYS A 26 3.74 -20.27 7.88
C LYS A 26 3.03 -21.27 6.96
N THR A 27 1.75 -21.02 6.67
CA THR A 27 0.96 -21.88 5.78
C THR A 27 1.49 -21.85 4.36
N LEU A 28 1.76 -20.67 3.80
CA LEU A 28 2.35 -20.51 2.47
C LEU A 28 3.71 -21.22 2.37
N LYS A 29 4.59 -21.00 3.36
CA LYS A 29 5.91 -21.65 3.44
C LYS A 29 5.81 -23.18 3.52
N ARG A 30 4.82 -23.71 4.23
CA ARG A 30 4.61 -25.16 4.37
C ARG A 30 4.09 -25.79 3.08
N GLU A 31 3.08 -25.19 2.45
CA GLU A 31 2.45 -25.80 1.28
C GLU A 31 3.31 -25.67 0.02
N VAL A 32 4.05 -24.57 -0.16
CA VAL A 32 4.90 -24.38 -1.35
C VAL A 32 5.95 -25.49 -1.51
N MET A 33 6.44 -26.06 -0.41
CA MET A 33 7.40 -27.17 -0.46
C MET A 33 6.82 -28.39 -1.18
N LYS A 34 5.52 -28.63 -1.04
CA LYS A 34 4.80 -29.77 -1.64
C LYS A 34 4.32 -29.49 -3.07
N CYS A 35 4.29 -28.24 -3.52
CA CYS A 35 3.73 -27.83 -4.81
C CYS A 35 4.81 -27.53 -5.85
N GLN A 36 4.62 -27.92 -7.12
CA GLN A 36 5.53 -27.58 -8.22
C GLN A 36 5.17 -26.24 -8.89
N THR A 37 3.93 -25.79 -8.70
CA THR A 37 3.36 -24.61 -9.35
C THR A 37 2.62 -23.75 -8.32
N LEU A 38 2.80 -22.44 -8.40
CA LEU A 38 2.06 -21.40 -7.68
C LEU A 38 1.24 -20.59 -8.68
N ILE A 39 -0.07 -20.55 -8.51
CA ILE A 39 -0.98 -19.73 -9.31
C ILE A 39 -1.57 -18.64 -8.42
N ILE A 40 -1.34 -17.38 -8.78
CA ILE A 40 -1.86 -16.22 -8.04
C ILE A 40 -3.30 -15.92 -8.46
N TRP A 41 -4.19 -15.91 -7.47
CA TRP A 41 -5.65 -15.69 -7.62
C TRP A 41 -6.15 -14.45 -6.87
N THR A 42 -5.26 -13.52 -6.49
CA THR A 42 -5.65 -12.23 -5.92
C THR A 42 -6.52 -11.43 -6.90
N ASP A 43 -7.21 -10.40 -6.42
CA ASP A 43 -8.04 -9.55 -7.29
C ASP A 43 -7.24 -8.89 -8.40
N CYS A 44 -7.87 -8.65 -9.55
CA CYS A 44 -7.20 -8.27 -10.79
C CYS A 44 -6.92 -6.76 -10.93
N ASP A 45 -6.53 -6.11 -9.84
CA ASP A 45 -6.13 -4.70 -9.78
C ASP A 45 -4.65 -4.53 -9.38
N ARG A 46 -4.21 -3.29 -9.12
CA ARG A 46 -2.81 -3.01 -8.77
C ARG A 46 -2.41 -3.59 -7.41
N GLU A 47 -3.28 -3.48 -6.40
CA GLU A 47 -3.00 -3.95 -5.04
C GLU A 47 -2.98 -5.48 -5.00
N GLY A 48 -3.91 -6.14 -5.70
CA GLY A 48 -3.92 -7.58 -5.85
C GLY A 48 -2.68 -8.11 -6.56
N GLU A 49 -2.15 -7.40 -7.56
CA GLU A 49 -0.87 -7.77 -8.18
C GLU A 49 0.30 -7.62 -7.20
N ASN A 50 0.32 -6.56 -6.39
CA ASN A 50 1.35 -6.33 -5.37
C ASN A 50 1.32 -7.42 -4.27
N ILE A 51 0.15 -7.75 -3.74
CA ILE A 51 -0.05 -8.88 -2.82
C ILE A 51 0.41 -10.20 -3.46
N GLY A 52 0.13 -10.37 -4.75
CA GLY A 52 0.63 -11.50 -5.53
C GLY A 52 2.16 -11.61 -5.48
N TYR A 53 2.86 -10.48 -5.63
CA TYR A 53 4.31 -10.42 -5.50
C TYR A 53 4.82 -10.64 -4.07
N GLU A 54 4.12 -10.18 -3.03
CA GLU A 54 4.46 -10.52 -1.64
C GLU A 54 4.44 -12.04 -1.41
N ILE A 55 3.44 -12.73 -1.95
CA ILE A 55 3.35 -14.20 -1.89
C ILE A 55 4.49 -14.85 -2.68
N ILE A 56 4.80 -14.33 -3.88
CA ILE A 56 5.89 -14.84 -4.73
C ILE A 56 7.24 -14.69 -4.03
N ASP A 57 7.54 -13.51 -3.48
CA ASP A 57 8.82 -13.22 -2.84
C ASP A 57 9.00 -14.03 -1.56
N LEU A 58 7.91 -14.38 -0.88
CA LEU A 58 7.92 -15.33 0.24
C LEU A 58 8.22 -16.77 -0.20
N CYS A 59 7.62 -17.19 -1.32
CA CYS A 59 7.62 -18.59 -1.78
C CYS A 59 8.86 -18.96 -2.61
N ARG A 60 9.29 -18.09 -3.52
CA ARG A 60 10.34 -18.36 -4.52
C ARG A 60 11.69 -18.75 -3.89
N PRO A 61 12.18 -18.10 -2.81
CA PRO A 61 13.45 -18.49 -2.18
C PRO A 61 13.43 -19.90 -1.58
N LEU A 62 12.25 -20.43 -1.25
CA LEU A 62 12.10 -21.76 -0.63
C LEU A 62 12.16 -22.88 -1.65
N LYS A 63 11.92 -22.59 -2.94
CA LYS A 63 11.88 -23.60 -4.01
C LYS A 63 12.31 -23.01 -5.35
N ALA A 64 13.59 -23.18 -5.70
CA ALA A 64 14.21 -22.63 -6.91
C ALA A 64 13.54 -23.05 -8.24
N GLY A 65 12.77 -24.15 -8.27
CA GLY A 65 12.06 -24.64 -9.45
C GLY A 65 10.54 -24.36 -9.47
N LEU A 66 10.03 -23.50 -8.57
CA LEU A 66 8.61 -23.19 -8.47
C LEU A 66 8.13 -22.45 -9.73
N LYS A 67 7.23 -23.05 -10.50
CA LYS A 67 6.57 -22.39 -11.63
C LYS A 67 5.54 -21.38 -11.11
N ILE A 68 5.58 -20.15 -11.59
CA ILE A 68 4.69 -19.08 -11.13
C ILE A 68 3.80 -18.64 -12.28
N TYR A 69 2.50 -18.54 -12.00
CA TYR A 69 1.49 -18.05 -12.93
C TYR A 69 0.51 -17.12 -12.24
N ARG A 70 -0.20 -16.33 -13.03
CA ARG A 70 -1.25 -15.41 -12.62
C ARG A 70 -2.55 -15.78 -13.34
N ALA A 71 -3.59 -16.05 -12.58
CA ALA A 71 -4.94 -16.18 -13.12
C ALA A 71 -5.58 -14.78 -13.24
N ARG A 72 -6.13 -14.45 -14.40
CA ARG A 72 -6.84 -13.18 -14.64
C ARG A 72 -8.33 -13.44 -14.80
N PHE A 73 -9.13 -12.77 -13.99
CA PHE A 73 -10.58 -12.89 -13.95
C PHE A 73 -11.20 -11.55 -13.56
N SER A 74 -12.44 -11.30 -13.99
CA SER A 74 -13.19 -10.07 -13.66
C SER A 74 -14.47 -10.35 -12.89
N GLU A 75 -14.78 -11.62 -12.66
CA GLU A 75 -15.98 -12.10 -11.97
C GLU A 75 -15.71 -13.48 -11.37
N ILE A 76 -16.46 -13.80 -10.31
CA ILE A 76 -16.36 -15.08 -9.59
C ILE A 76 -17.48 -16.00 -10.11
N THR A 77 -17.31 -16.46 -11.34
CA THR A 77 -18.20 -17.43 -12.00
C THR A 77 -17.40 -18.66 -12.45
N TYR A 78 -18.05 -19.81 -12.59
CA TYR A 78 -17.40 -21.02 -13.10
C TYR A 78 -16.74 -20.79 -14.46
N ASN A 79 -17.45 -20.13 -15.38
CA ASN A 79 -16.96 -19.84 -16.74
C ASN A 79 -15.73 -18.93 -16.73
N SER A 80 -15.70 -17.93 -15.84
CA SER A 80 -14.56 -17.02 -15.66
C SER A 80 -13.35 -17.76 -15.10
N ALA A 81 -13.54 -18.56 -14.04
CA ALA A 81 -12.47 -19.34 -13.42
C ALA A 81 -11.87 -20.38 -14.38
N ALA A 82 -12.71 -21.12 -15.12
CA ALA A 82 -12.27 -22.08 -16.13
C ALA A 82 -11.46 -21.40 -17.25
N ARG A 83 -11.92 -20.24 -17.73
CA ARG A 83 -11.20 -19.44 -18.73
C ARG A 83 -9.84 -18.96 -18.20
N ALA A 84 -9.78 -18.50 -16.95
CA ALA A 84 -8.55 -18.04 -16.33
C ALA A 84 -7.51 -19.17 -16.20
N LEU A 85 -7.95 -20.38 -15.82
CA LEU A 85 -7.08 -21.57 -15.76
C LEU A 85 -6.54 -21.99 -17.12
N SER A 86 -7.35 -21.89 -18.18
CA SER A 86 -6.91 -22.21 -19.54
C SER A 86 -6.00 -21.13 -20.15
N ASN A 87 -5.97 -19.92 -19.58
CA ASN A 87 -5.23 -18.76 -20.10
C ASN A 87 -4.36 -18.11 -19.02
N LEU A 88 -3.60 -18.93 -18.28
CA LEU A 88 -2.66 -18.44 -17.27
C LEU A 88 -1.58 -17.55 -17.91
N ILE A 89 -1.28 -16.43 -17.26
CA ILE A 89 -0.22 -15.51 -17.69
C ILE A 89 0.91 -15.44 -16.66
N GLN A 90 1.96 -14.69 -16.96
CA GLN A 90 2.97 -14.33 -15.97
C GLN A 90 2.47 -13.13 -15.13
N PRO A 91 2.76 -13.08 -13.82
CA PRO A 91 2.51 -11.89 -13.01
C PRO A 91 3.23 -10.67 -13.57
N ASP A 92 2.62 -9.49 -13.46
CA ASP A 92 3.17 -8.23 -13.98
C ASP A 92 3.94 -7.47 -12.89
N GLN A 93 5.27 -7.58 -12.94
CA GLN A 93 6.15 -6.94 -11.97
C GLN A 93 6.06 -5.42 -12.01
N ARG A 94 5.76 -4.82 -13.16
CA ARG A 94 5.75 -3.36 -13.31
C ARG A 94 4.59 -2.75 -12.54
N VAL A 95 3.44 -3.43 -12.54
CA VAL A 95 2.27 -3.03 -11.76
C VAL A 95 2.56 -3.10 -10.26
N SER A 96 3.19 -4.19 -9.81
CA SER A 96 3.60 -4.33 -8.42
C SER A 96 4.62 -3.26 -8.00
N GLN A 97 5.64 -3.00 -8.83
CA GLN A 97 6.63 -1.95 -8.57
C GLN A 97 6.01 -0.55 -8.50
N ALA A 98 4.98 -0.26 -9.29
CA ALA A 98 4.26 1.01 -9.19
C ALA A 98 3.55 1.17 -7.83
N VAL A 99 3.00 0.09 -7.26
CA VAL A 99 2.44 0.10 -5.92
C VAL A 99 3.54 0.30 -4.87
N ASP A 100 4.68 -0.37 -5.01
CA ASP A 100 5.82 -0.23 -4.09
C ASP A 100 6.35 1.21 -4.05
N VAL A 101 6.51 1.84 -5.22
CA VAL A 101 6.91 3.25 -5.32
C VAL A 101 5.90 4.15 -4.62
N ARG A 102 4.59 3.93 -4.83
CA ARG A 102 3.54 4.71 -4.17
C ARG A 102 3.59 4.53 -2.64
N GLN A 103 3.68 3.29 -2.16
CA GLN A 103 3.76 2.98 -0.72
C GLN A 103 4.96 3.67 -0.06
N GLU A 104 6.13 3.64 -0.71
CA GLU A 104 7.34 4.27 -0.19
C GLU A 104 7.23 5.80 -0.17
N LEU A 105 6.71 6.42 -1.25
CA LEU A 105 6.47 7.86 -1.30
C LEU A 105 5.49 8.31 -0.20
N ASP A 106 4.37 7.60 -0.05
CA ASP A 106 3.35 7.89 0.96
C ASP A 106 3.93 7.77 2.38
N LEU A 107 4.74 6.73 2.64
CA LEU A 107 5.41 6.54 3.94
C LEU A 107 6.39 7.67 4.25
N ARG A 108 7.29 7.99 3.30
CA ARG A 108 8.34 9.00 3.50
C ARG A 108 7.74 10.39 3.68
N ILE A 109 6.92 10.84 2.74
CA ILE A 109 6.28 12.16 2.76
C ILE A 109 5.36 12.25 3.98
N GLY A 110 4.51 11.24 4.20
CA GLY A 110 3.57 11.22 5.31
C GLY A 110 4.28 11.29 6.66
N ALA A 111 5.30 10.45 6.89
CA ALA A 111 6.02 10.44 8.16
C ALA A 111 6.83 11.73 8.39
N ALA A 112 7.52 12.24 7.38
CA ALA A 112 8.32 13.46 7.49
C ALA A 112 7.45 14.68 7.86
N PHE A 113 6.42 14.96 7.07
CA PHE A 113 5.55 16.12 7.30
C PHE A 113 4.69 15.97 8.55
N THR A 114 4.15 14.77 8.82
CA THR A 114 3.38 14.52 10.04
C THR A 114 4.20 14.80 11.30
N ARG A 115 5.43 14.27 11.37
CA ARG A 115 6.31 14.52 12.53
C ARG A 115 6.70 15.98 12.65
N PHE A 116 7.07 16.61 11.53
CA PHE A 116 7.43 18.03 11.51
C PHE A 116 6.30 18.91 12.07
N GLN A 117 5.10 18.82 11.50
CA GLN A 117 4.01 19.70 11.88
C GLN A 117 3.44 19.35 13.27
N THR A 118 3.32 18.07 13.61
CA THR A 118 2.82 17.65 14.94
C THR A 118 3.72 18.17 16.04
N LEU A 119 5.04 17.91 15.97
CA LEU A 119 5.98 18.33 17.01
C LEU A 119 6.11 19.84 17.09
N ARG A 120 6.07 20.55 15.95
CA ARG A 120 6.14 22.01 15.92
C ARG A 120 4.89 22.65 16.54
N LEU A 121 3.70 22.20 16.14
CA LEU A 121 2.44 22.77 16.59
C LEU A 121 2.15 22.43 18.06
N GLN A 122 2.51 21.23 18.53
CA GLN A 122 2.45 20.88 19.95
C GLN A 122 3.30 21.82 20.82
N ARG A 123 4.51 22.19 20.36
CA ARG A 123 5.38 23.14 21.08
C ARG A 123 4.84 24.57 21.07
N LEU A 124 4.28 25.01 19.94
CA LEU A 124 3.81 26.40 19.77
C LEU A 124 2.48 26.67 20.48
N PHE A 125 1.55 25.71 20.42
CA PHE A 125 0.17 25.91 20.87
C PHE A 125 -0.21 25.03 22.08
N GLY A 126 0.70 24.21 22.58
CA GLY A 126 0.45 23.37 23.76
C GLY A 126 -0.59 22.27 23.54
N PHE A 127 -0.77 21.80 22.30
CA PHE A 127 -1.69 20.69 22.01
C PHE A 127 -1.30 19.44 22.80
N ASP A 128 -2.30 18.62 23.15
CA ASP A 128 -2.05 17.34 23.82
C ASP A 128 -1.08 16.52 22.96
N SER A 129 -0.06 15.97 23.61
CA SER A 129 0.87 14.98 23.05
C SER A 129 0.18 13.84 22.28
N LYS A 130 -1.07 13.51 22.61
CA LYS A 130 -1.88 12.50 21.94
C LYS A 130 -2.49 12.94 20.62
N GLN A 131 -2.58 14.24 20.35
CA GLN A 131 -3.11 14.77 19.10
C GLN A 131 -2.03 14.74 18.01
N VAL A 132 -2.25 13.87 17.03
CA VAL A 132 -1.43 13.77 15.82
C VAL A 132 -2.07 14.60 14.72
N ILE A 133 -1.29 15.51 14.15
CA ILE A 133 -1.71 16.30 12.99
C ILE A 133 -1.07 15.62 11.78
N SER A 134 -1.84 14.77 11.09
CA SER A 134 -1.34 13.99 9.95
C SER A 134 -1.19 14.83 8.69
N TYR A 135 -0.21 14.45 7.87
CA TYR A 135 -0.05 14.95 6.50
C TYR A 135 -0.03 13.77 5.54
N GLY A 136 -0.70 13.93 4.40
CA GLY A 136 -0.64 12.99 3.28
C GLY A 136 -0.65 13.75 1.96
N SER A 137 0.18 13.32 1.02
CA SER A 137 0.33 13.91 -0.32
C SER A 137 -1.01 14.08 -1.04
N CYS A 138 -1.93 13.11 -0.90
CA CYS A 138 -3.28 13.16 -1.45
C CYS A 138 -4.33 13.68 -0.45
N GLN A 139 -4.15 13.42 0.86
CA GLN A 139 -5.05 13.93 1.92
C GLN A 139 -5.10 15.46 1.94
N PHE A 140 -3.94 16.10 1.77
CA PHE A 140 -3.78 17.55 1.84
C PHE A 140 -4.56 18.31 0.74
N PRO A 141 -4.39 18.04 -0.57
CA PRO A 141 -5.19 18.68 -1.61
C PRO A 141 -6.68 18.32 -1.52
N THR A 142 -7.01 17.11 -1.06
CA THR A 142 -8.41 16.70 -0.83
C THR A 142 -9.09 17.59 0.20
N LEU A 143 -8.42 17.87 1.33
CA LEU A 143 -8.90 18.85 2.32
C LEU A 143 -8.96 20.26 1.72
N GLY A 144 -8.00 20.60 0.86
CA GLY A 144 -7.96 21.86 0.11
C GLY A 144 -9.27 22.15 -0.62
N PHE A 145 -9.86 21.19 -1.33
CA PHE A 145 -11.15 21.39 -2.01
C PHE A 145 -12.31 21.72 -1.05
N VAL A 146 -12.33 21.12 0.13
CA VAL A 146 -13.36 21.39 1.14
C VAL A 146 -13.21 22.80 1.70
N VAL A 147 -11.97 23.19 2.03
CA VAL A 147 -11.66 24.53 2.55
C VAL A 147 -11.92 25.60 1.50
N GLU A 148 -11.53 25.36 0.24
CA GLU A 148 -11.79 26.27 -0.88
C GLU A 148 -13.29 26.51 -1.04
N ARG A 149 -14.09 25.44 -1.05
CA ARG A 149 -15.55 25.59 -1.14
C ARG A 149 -16.14 26.32 0.06
N TYR A 150 -15.62 26.09 1.26
CA TYR A 150 -16.03 26.83 2.45
C TYR A 150 -15.77 28.33 2.28
N LEU A 151 -14.55 28.71 1.88
CA LEU A 151 -14.17 30.11 1.67
C LEU A 151 -14.98 30.77 0.54
N GLN A 152 -15.29 30.05 -0.54
CA GLN A 152 -16.17 30.54 -1.61
C GLN A 152 -17.57 30.89 -1.08
N ARG A 153 -18.11 30.10 -0.13
CA ARG A 153 -19.42 30.36 0.47
C ARG A 153 -19.38 31.55 1.42
N GLU A 154 -18.35 31.64 2.27
CA GLU A 154 -18.19 32.76 3.21
C GLU A 154 -18.03 34.10 2.47
N ASN A 155 -17.30 34.10 1.35
CA ASN A 155 -17.05 35.29 0.54
C ASN A 155 -18.13 35.56 -0.51
N PHE A 156 -19.22 34.78 -0.53
CA PHE A 156 -20.27 34.95 -1.53
C PHE A 156 -21.13 36.18 -1.23
N ILE A 157 -21.11 37.16 -2.13
CA ILE A 157 -21.98 38.33 -2.06
C ILE A 157 -23.24 38.01 -2.87
N ARG A 158 -24.41 38.00 -2.21
CA ARG A 158 -25.71 37.76 -2.85
C ARG A 158 -26.11 38.98 -3.68
N GLU A 159 -26.51 38.76 -4.92
CA GLU A 159 -27.18 39.77 -5.73
C GLU A 159 -28.71 39.67 -5.54
N PRO A 160 -29.46 40.79 -5.65
CA PRO A 160 -30.91 40.83 -5.45
C PRO A 160 -31.72 39.98 -6.43
#